data_AF-A0A349UME3-F1
#
_entry.id   AF-A0A349UME3-F1
#
_cell.length_a   1.000
_cell.length_b   1.000
_cell.length_c   1.000
_cell.angle_alpha   90.00
_cell.angle_beta   90.00
_cell.angle_gamma   90.00
#
_symmetry.space_group_name_H-M   'P 1'
#
loop_
_entity.id
_entity.type
_entity.pdbx_description
1 polymer ?
#
loop_
_entity_poly.entity_id
_entity_poly.type
_entity_poly.pdbx_seq_one_letter_code
_entity_poly.pdbx_strand_id
1 'polypeptide(L)'
;MICGGLWGSRNAHRLRQAPRRGQMAVLEGSSSAVLLTDAPEPVRLPFSVCLVRCWQEYYPPAETRWTFFSVQADPDAEEGYRAAEFDAPDGREVPLPGTDARVQVLQYVLPPGGALDAHGRAAPPTVKLRLARGERWTVKLLVAHDECPYEQLELTDLYDDEVDWLRAGAPVLVLQRPEQQVRDYKGVLAVLRDGREVARKTIEVNDPLHYDGYHFYLAELGQAHGRPYAVLNVVSDAGLVVVLAGFALLLGGVVWRMWVRLGPRGGANAPEGTP
;
A
#
# COMPACT_ATOMS: atom_id res chain seq x y z
N MET A 1 20.62 -15.35 47.89
CA MET A 1 21.47 -15.53 46.69
C MET A 1 20.63 -16.25 45.63
N ILE A 2 19.78 -15.53 44.87
CA ILE A 2 18.83 -16.14 43.89
C ILE A 2 18.90 -15.47 42.49
N CYS A 3 19.63 -14.36 42.32
CA CYS A 3 19.62 -13.60 41.06
C CYS A 3 20.58 -14.10 39.96
N GLY A 4 21.18 -15.29 40.08
CA GLY A 4 22.12 -15.84 39.10
C GLY A 4 21.49 -16.70 37.99
N GLY A 5 20.27 -17.21 38.19
CA GLY A 5 19.69 -18.26 37.33
C GLY A 5 19.01 -17.77 36.03
N LEU A 6 18.70 -16.48 35.91
CA LEU A 6 17.94 -15.95 34.77
C LEU A 6 18.81 -15.53 33.58
N TRP A 7 20.11 -15.31 33.80
CA TRP A 7 21.03 -14.80 32.76
C TRP A 7 21.48 -15.89 31.75
N GLY A 8 21.27 -17.17 32.06
CA GLY A 8 21.56 -18.30 31.17
C GLY A 8 20.36 -18.88 30.42
N SER A 9 19.15 -18.32 30.58
CA SER A 9 17.96 -18.86 29.93
C SER A 9 17.95 -18.58 28.43
N ARG A 10 17.41 -19.51 27.63
CA ARG A 10 17.23 -19.35 26.16
C ARG A 10 16.54 -18.03 25.78
N ASN A 11 15.70 -17.49 26.67
CA ASN A 11 15.01 -16.21 26.49
C ASN A 11 15.96 -15.01 26.59
N ALA A 12 16.95 -15.04 27.49
CA ALA A 12 17.96 -13.98 27.60
C ALA A 12 18.89 -13.94 26.37
N HIS A 13 19.17 -15.10 25.77
CA HIS A 13 19.97 -15.18 24.55
C HIS A 13 19.20 -14.68 23.31
N ARG A 14 17.89 -14.95 23.22
CA ARG A 14 16.99 -14.41 22.19
C ARG A 14 16.86 -12.88 22.27
N LEU A 15 16.77 -12.33 23.48
CA LEU A 15 16.70 -10.88 23.73
C LEU A 15 17.93 -10.09 23.26
N ARG A 16 19.10 -10.73 23.14
CA ARG A 16 20.34 -10.07 22.67
C ARG A 16 20.53 -10.10 21.15
N GLN A 17 19.85 -11.01 20.45
CA GLN A 17 20.06 -11.25 19.01
C GLN A 17 18.86 -10.85 18.15
N ALA A 18 17.70 -10.56 18.75
CA ALA A 18 16.54 -10.10 18.01
C ALA A 18 16.77 -8.67 17.46
N PRO A 19 16.65 -8.45 16.15
CA PRO A 19 16.73 -7.13 15.57
C PRO A 19 15.56 -6.31 16.08
N ARG A 20 15.84 -5.10 16.59
CA ARG A 20 14.79 -4.23 17.16
C ARG A 20 13.82 -3.74 16.09
N ARG A 21 14.32 -3.51 14.88
CA ARG A 21 13.54 -3.06 13.73
C ARG A 21 14.22 -3.49 12.43
N GLY A 22 13.42 -3.67 11.39
CA GLY A 22 13.89 -3.81 10.02
C GLY A 22 12.75 -3.75 9.01
N GLN A 23 13.07 -4.01 7.76
CA GLN A 23 12.12 -4.11 6.66
C GLN A 23 12.15 -5.51 6.03
N MET A 24 11.00 -5.94 5.56
CA MET A 24 10.83 -7.20 4.84
C MET A 24 9.97 -6.94 3.62
N ALA A 25 10.51 -7.22 2.42
CA ALA A 25 9.71 -7.24 1.19
C ALA A 25 9.22 -8.66 0.93
N VAL A 26 7.92 -8.81 0.65
CA VAL A 26 7.30 -10.10 0.34
C VAL A 26 6.42 -9.96 -0.89
N LEU A 27 6.68 -10.80 -1.89
CA LEU A 27 5.83 -10.93 -3.08
C LEU A 27 4.54 -11.67 -2.72
N GLU A 28 3.43 -11.29 -3.35
CA GLU A 28 2.15 -11.97 -3.18
C GLU A 28 2.26 -13.45 -3.57
N GLY A 29 1.71 -14.34 -2.75
CA GLY A 29 1.83 -15.79 -2.85
C GLY A 29 3.18 -16.36 -2.41
N SER A 30 4.13 -15.53 -1.99
CA SER A 30 5.45 -15.93 -1.51
C SER A 30 5.59 -15.74 0.00
N SER A 31 6.63 -16.35 0.59
CA SER A 31 6.98 -16.12 1.99
C SER A 31 8.43 -15.71 2.17
N SER A 32 8.70 -14.92 3.20
CA SER A 32 10.04 -14.51 3.60
C SER A 32 10.23 -14.66 5.10
N ALA A 33 11.43 -15.07 5.51
CA ALA A 33 11.89 -15.02 6.90
C ALA A 33 13.04 -14.02 7.06
N VAL A 34 13.38 -13.28 6.01
CA VAL A 34 14.56 -12.41 5.98
C VAL A 34 14.15 -10.98 6.28
N LEU A 35 14.81 -10.41 7.28
CA LEU A 35 14.66 -9.04 7.71
C LEU A 35 15.91 -8.25 7.33
N LEU A 36 15.73 -7.21 6.52
CA LEU A 36 16.74 -6.22 6.22
C LEU A 36 16.80 -5.22 7.37
N THR A 37 17.98 -4.99 7.90
CA THR A 37 18.21 -4.06 9.02
C THR A 37 19.37 -3.15 8.66
N ASP A 38 19.71 -2.20 9.53
CA ASP A 38 20.91 -1.37 9.35
C ASP A 38 22.22 -2.17 9.51
N ALA A 39 22.14 -3.42 9.98
CA ALA A 39 23.29 -4.31 10.06
C ALA A 39 23.72 -4.78 8.65
N PRO A 40 25.02 -5.03 8.42
CA PRO A 40 25.54 -5.44 7.12
C PRO A 40 25.02 -6.80 6.65
N GLU A 41 24.58 -7.66 7.57
CA GLU A 41 24.00 -8.95 7.25
C GLU A 41 22.49 -8.96 7.53
N PRO A 42 21.67 -9.49 6.60
CA PRO A 42 20.25 -9.70 6.84
C PRO A 42 20.01 -10.66 8.01
N VAL A 43 19.00 -10.36 8.83
CA VAL A 43 18.65 -11.19 9.98
C VAL A 43 17.51 -12.13 9.61
N ARG A 44 17.61 -13.40 10.00
CA ARG A 44 16.56 -14.39 9.73
C ARG A 44 15.66 -14.61 10.95
N LEU A 45 14.35 -14.51 10.76
CA LEU A 45 13.34 -14.81 11.78
C LEU A 45 13.20 -16.33 11.98
N PRO A 46 12.75 -16.80 13.15
CA PRO A 46 12.52 -18.22 13.44
C PRO A 46 11.21 -18.77 12.83
N PHE A 47 10.56 -18.00 11.99
CA PHE A 47 9.34 -18.32 11.24
C PHE A 47 9.37 -17.50 9.95
N SER A 48 8.54 -17.85 8.97
CA SER A 48 8.35 -17.03 7.76
C SER A 48 6.99 -16.34 7.77
N VAL A 49 6.91 -15.23 7.06
CA VAL A 49 5.67 -14.50 6.81
C VAL A 49 5.36 -14.62 5.33
N CYS A 50 4.15 -15.09 5.03
CA CYS A 50 3.58 -15.21 3.71
C CYS A 50 2.66 -14.03 3.44
N LEU A 51 2.84 -13.38 2.29
CA LEU A 51 1.87 -12.40 1.79
C LEU A 51 0.86 -13.17 0.95
N VAL A 52 -0.34 -13.39 1.49
CA VAL A 52 -1.39 -14.12 0.78
C VAL A 52 -1.96 -13.26 -0.34
N ARG A 53 -2.24 -11.98 -0.04
CA ARG A 53 -2.66 -10.97 -1.02
C ARG A 53 -2.50 -9.55 -0.48
N CYS A 54 -2.37 -8.56 -1.35
CA CYS A 54 -2.45 -7.14 -0.99
C CYS A 54 -3.23 -6.31 -2.01
N TRP A 55 -3.92 -5.26 -1.55
CA TRP A 55 -4.67 -4.35 -2.40
C TRP A 55 -4.82 -2.97 -1.78
N GLN A 56 -5.16 -1.99 -2.61
CA GLN A 56 -5.55 -0.65 -2.20
C GLN A 56 -7.06 -0.54 -2.26
N GLU A 57 -7.65 0.14 -1.28
CA GLU A 57 -9.06 0.55 -1.31
C GLU A 57 -9.12 2.03 -1.63
N TYR A 58 -10.11 2.42 -2.44
CA TYR A 58 -10.27 3.80 -2.89
C TYR A 58 -11.55 4.40 -2.32
N TYR A 59 -11.56 5.72 -2.16
CA TYR A 59 -12.83 6.41 -2.02
C TYR A 59 -13.63 6.27 -3.32
N PRO A 60 -14.97 6.21 -3.26
CA PRO A 60 -15.79 6.27 -4.46
C PRO A 60 -15.38 7.50 -5.30
N PRO A 61 -15.20 7.35 -6.61
CA PRO A 61 -14.82 8.48 -7.44
C PRO A 61 -15.98 9.47 -7.52
N ALA A 62 -15.66 10.74 -7.77
CA ALA A 62 -16.68 11.72 -8.16
C ALA A 62 -17.37 11.31 -9.49
N GLU A 63 -16.60 10.72 -10.40
CA GLU A 63 -17.05 10.26 -11.71
C GLU A 63 -16.57 8.85 -12.02
N THR A 64 -17.44 8.02 -12.61
CA THR A 64 -17.10 6.62 -12.97
C THR A 64 -16.79 6.43 -14.45
N ARG A 65 -17.06 7.45 -15.27
CA ARG A 65 -16.74 7.44 -16.69
C ARG A 65 -15.25 7.75 -16.87
N TRP A 66 -14.57 6.96 -17.69
CA TRP A 66 -13.18 7.21 -18.04
C TRP A 66 -13.10 8.40 -19.00
N THR A 67 -12.03 9.18 -18.84
CA THR A 67 -11.83 10.45 -19.53
C THR A 67 -10.99 10.23 -20.79
N PHE A 68 -11.34 10.94 -21.87
CA PHE A 68 -10.56 10.88 -23.11
C PHE A 68 -9.52 11.99 -23.16
N PHE A 69 -8.33 11.62 -23.63
CA PHE A 69 -7.25 12.54 -23.92
C PHE A 69 -6.76 12.34 -25.35
N SER A 70 -6.46 13.45 -26.03
CA SER A 70 -5.63 13.44 -27.23
C SER A 70 -4.20 13.72 -26.81
N VAL A 71 -3.26 12.85 -27.17
CA VAL A 71 -1.84 12.99 -26.85
C VAL A 71 -1.05 12.99 -28.15
N GLN A 72 -0.14 13.96 -28.30
CA GLN A 72 0.72 14.09 -29.47
C GLN A 72 2.08 14.66 -29.08
N ALA A 73 3.13 14.24 -29.78
CA ALA A 73 4.46 14.78 -29.62
C ALA A 73 4.46 16.29 -29.90
N ASP A 74 5.06 17.05 -28.99
CA ASP A 74 5.20 18.50 -29.07
C ASP A 74 6.59 18.84 -28.52
N PRO A 75 7.60 19.04 -29.39
CA PRO A 75 8.98 19.25 -28.96
C PRO A 75 9.17 20.57 -28.19
N ASP A 76 8.20 21.48 -28.28
CA ASP A 76 8.21 22.76 -27.57
C ASP A 76 7.55 22.65 -26.18
N ALA A 77 6.86 21.54 -25.89
CA ALA A 77 6.29 21.26 -24.57
C ALA A 77 7.37 20.75 -23.61
N GLU A 78 7.24 21.09 -22.32
CA GLU A 78 8.19 20.69 -21.27
C GLU A 78 8.36 19.17 -21.17
N GLU A 79 7.27 18.43 -21.36
CA GLU A 79 7.27 16.96 -21.31
C GLU A 79 7.57 16.30 -22.67
N GLY A 80 7.79 17.10 -23.72
CA GLY A 80 7.97 16.63 -25.10
C GLY A 80 6.69 16.16 -25.80
N TYR A 81 5.54 16.29 -25.13
CA TYR A 81 4.22 16.00 -25.67
C TYR A 81 3.18 16.99 -25.15
N ARG A 82 2.08 17.10 -25.87
CA ARG A 82 0.87 17.83 -25.45
C ARG A 82 -0.25 16.83 -25.25
N ALA A 83 -0.85 16.86 -24.07
CA ALA A 83 -2.09 16.15 -23.76
C ALA A 83 -3.24 17.16 -23.65
N ALA A 84 -4.39 16.82 -24.20
CA ALA A 84 -5.59 17.62 -24.11
C ALA A 84 -6.79 16.73 -23.79
N GLU A 85 -7.40 16.99 -22.64
CA GLU A 85 -8.66 16.38 -22.22
C GLU A 85 -9.82 16.85 -23.10
N PHE A 86 -10.78 15.96 -23.36
CA PHE A 86 -12.03 16.35 -24.02
C PHE A 86 -13.20 15.42 -23.71
N ASP A 87 -14.41 16.00 -23.78
CA ASP A 87 -15.65 15.26 -23.63
C ASP A 87 -16.08 14.61 -24.95
N ALA A 88 -16.28 13.29 -24.90
CA ALA A 88 -16.84 12.50 -26.00
C ALA A 88 -18.19 11.87 -25.59
N PRO A 89 -19.30 12.61 -25.67
CA PRO A 89 -20.61 12.07 -25.33
C PRO A 89 -21.08 11.03 -26.35
N ASP A 90 -21.82 10.03 -25.87
CA ASP A 90 -22.28 8.91 -26.68
C ASP A 90 -23.09 9.39 -27.90
N GLY A 91 -22.75 8.84 -29.06
CA GLY A 91 -23.41 9.13 -30.33
C GLY A 91 -23.08 10.48 -30.97
N ARG A 92 -22.33 11.37 -30.31
CA ARG A 92 -21.95 12.66 -30.88
C ARG A 92 -20.52 12.63 -31.43
N GLU A 93 -20.35 13.17 -32.63
CA GLU A 93 -19.03 13.39 -33.19
C GLU A 93 -18.44 14.70 -32.64
N VAL A 94 -17.20 14.62 -32.14
CA VAL A 94 -16.46 15.75 -31.57
C VAL A 94 -15.06 15.83 -32.21
N PRO A 95 -14.48 17.04 -32.34
CA PRO A 95 -13.11 17.20 -32.82
C PRO A 95 -12.13 16.58 -31.81
N LEU A 96 -11.09 15.92 -32.32
CA LEU A 96 -10.01 15.41 -31.48
C LEU A 96 -8.97 16.53 -31.29
N PRO A 97 -8.77 17.03 -30.05
CA PRO A 97 -7.90 18.19 -29.81
C PRO A 97 -6.49 18.01 -30.37
N GLY A 98 -5.93 19.07 -30.93
CA GLY A 98 -4.56 19.07 -31.48
C GLY A 98 -4.42 18.41 -32.86
N THR A 99 -5.50 17.83 -33.39
CA THR A 99 -5.51 17.12 -34.68
C THR A 99 -6.60 17.67 -35.61
N ASP A 100 -6.57 17.24 -36.87
CA ASP A 100 -7.65 17.41 -37.84
C ASP A 100 -8.66 16.23 -37.85
N ALA A 101 -8.52 15.30 -36.89
CA ALA A 101 -9.38 14.14 -36.74
C ALA A 101 -10.61 14.44 -35.86
N ARG A 102 -11.57 13.53 -35.92
CA ARG A 102 -12.81 13.53 -35.15
C ARG A 102 -13.06 12.16 -34.57
N VAL A 103 -13.75 12.13 -33.44
CA VAL A 103 -14.12 10.91 -32.73
C VAL A 103 -15.60 10.92 -32.37
N GLN A 104 -16.23 9.75 -32.45
CA GLN A 104 -17.60 9.52 -32.03
C GLN A 104 -17.64 8.23 -31.20
N VAL A 105 -18.10 8.33 -29.96
CA VAL A 105 -18.34 7.16 -29.11
C VAL A 105 -19.62 6.48 -29.58
N LEU A 106 -19.50 5.30 -30.19
CA LEU A 106 -20.65 4.53 -30.64
C LEU A 106 -21.28 3.73 -29.49
N GLN A 107 -20.45 3.23 -28.57
CA GLN A 107 -20.90 2.45 -27.44
C GLN A 107 -19.89 2.55 -26.30
N TYR A 108 -20.38 2.79 -25.07
CA TYR A 108 -19.59 2.73 -23.85
C TYR A 108 -20.20 1.67 -22.94
N VAL A 109 -19.50 0.55 -22.76
CA VAL A 109 -20.00 -0.62 -22.03
C VAL A 109 -19.19 -0.82 -20.75
N LEU A 110 -19.88 -0.82 -19.62
CA LEU A 110 -19.31 -1.21 -18.33
C LEU A 110 -19.36 -2.73 -18.14
N PRO A 111 -18.44 -3.32 -17.37
CA PRO A 111 -18.47 -4.73 -17.08
C PRO A 111 -19.72 -5.10 -16.24
N PRO A 112 -20.13 -6.39 -16.20
CA PRO A 112 -21.33 -6.82 -15.49
C PRO A 112 -21.38 -6.47 -14.00
N GLY A 113 -20.22 -6.22 -13.38
CA GLY A 113 -20.09 -5.77 -11.98
C GLY A 113 -20.53 -4.32 -11.73
N GLY A 114 -20.82 -3.57 -12.78
CA GLY A 114 -21.25 -2.17 -12.70
C GLY A 114 -20.11 -1.18 -12.91
N ALA A 115 -20.30 0.02 -12.38
CA ALA A 115 -19.40 1.16 -12.60
C ALA A 115 -18.15 1.15 -11.70
N LEU A 116 -18.11 0.27 -10.70
CA LEU A 116 -16.99 0.12 -9.77
C LEU A 116 -16.46 -1.32 -9.79
N ASP A 117 -15.15 -1.48 -9.67
CA ASP A 117 -14.49 -2.78 -9.48
C ASP A 117 -14.58 -3.24 -8.01
N ALA A 118 -14.04 -4.44 -7.73
CA ALA A 118 -14.03 -5.03 -6.40
C ALA A 118 -13.22 -4.21 -5.36
N HIS A 119 -12.41 -3.25 -5.81
CA HIS A 119 -11.57 -2.38 -4.99
C HIS A 119 -12.14 -0.96 -4.84
N GLY A 120 -13.32 -0.70 -5.40
CA GLY A 120 -13.97 0.62 -5.38
C GLY A 120 -13.43 1.59 -6.43
N ARG A 121 -12.66 1.10 -7.42
CA ARG A 121 -12.18 1.91 -8.54
C ARG A 121 -13.19 1.99 -9.66
N ALA A 122 -13.14 3.03 -10.48
CA ALA A 122 -13.94 3.08 -11.70
C ALA A 122 -13.63 1.86 -12.59
N ALA A 123 -14.64 1.05 -12.88
CA ALA A 123 -14.46 -0.20 -13.62
C ALA A 123 -14.01 0.07 -15.07
N PRO A 124 -13.12 -0.77 -15.64
CA PRO A 124 -12.60 -0.57 -16.98
C PRO A 124 -13.69 -0.79 -18.04
N PRO A 125 -13.97 0.21 -18.88
CA PRO A 125 -14.99 0.08 -19.91
C PRO A 125 -14.45 -0.65 -21.15
N THR A 126 -15.38 -1.17 -21.94
CA THR A 126 -15.17 -1.43 -23.37
C THR A 126 -15.83 -0.32 -24.17
N VAL A 127 -15.07 0.36 -25.01
CA VAL A 127 -15.54 1.50 -25.80
C VAL A 127 -15.41 1.21 -27.28
N LYS A 128 -16.53 1.28 -27.99
CA LYS A 128 -16.54 1.24 -29.46
C LYS A 128 -16.55 2.66 -29.99
N LEU A 129 -15.57 2.97 -30.82
CA LEU A 129 -15.31 4.31 -31.34
C LEU A 129 -15.39 4.31 -32.86
N ARG A 130 -15.91 5.38 -33.44
CA ARG A 130 -15.67 5.75 -34.83
C ARG A 130 -14.69 6.91 -34.83
N LEU A 131 -13.65 6.79 -35.65
CA LEU A 131 -12.62 7.81 -35.84
C LEU A 131 -12.64 8.24 -37.30
N ALA A 132 -12.48 9.54 -37.56
CA ALA A 132 -12.49 10.08 -38.91
C ALA A 132 -11.47 11.21 -39.09
N ARG A 133 -10.85 11.28 -40.27
CA ARG A 133 -9.97 12.37 -40.70
C ARG A 133 -10.21 12.61 -42.19
N GLY A 134 -10.76 13.78 -42.54
CA GLY A 134 -11.23 14.03 -43.91
C GLY A 134 -12.30 13.01 -44.34
N GLU A 135 -12.07 12.32 -45.48
CA GLU A 135 -12.96 11.26 -45.98
C GLU A 135 -12.63 9.87 -45.42
N ARG A 136 -11.47 9.70 -44.77
CA ARG A 136 -11.09 8.43 -44.15
C ARG A 136 -11.76 8.27 -42.80
N TRP A 137 -12.18 7.05 -42.51
CA TRP A 137 -12.72 6.70 -41.21
C TRP A 137 -12.44 5.24 -40.88
N THR A 138 -12.40 4.95 -39.59
CA THR A 138 -12.25 3.59 -39.06
C THR A 138 -13.11 3.42 -37.82
N VAL A 139 -13.42 2.17 -37.47
CA VAL A 139 -14.11 1.80 -36.23
C VAL A 139 -13.15 0.98 -35.40
N LYS A 140 -12.95 1.39 -34.15
CA LYS A 140 -12.02 0.76 -33.21
C LYS A 140 -12.74 0.34 -31.96
N LEU A 141 -12.26 -0.75 -31.36
CA LEU A 141 -12.71 -1.22 -30.07
C LEU A 141 -11.55 -1.02 -29.09
N LEU A 142 -11.79 -0.21 -28.06
CA LEU A 142 -10.86 0.02 -26.98
C LEU A 142 -11.32 -0.79 -25.77
N VAL A 143 -10.47 -1.68 -25.26
CA VAL A 143 -10.79 -2.53 -24.11
C VAL A 143 -9.87 -2.14 -22.98
N ALA A 144 -10.37 -1.36 -22.02
CA ALA A 144 -9.58 -1.00 -20.86
C ALA A 144 -9.37 -2.24 -19.95
N HIS A 145 -8.31 -2.20 -19.15
CA HIS A 145 -7.93 -3.28 -18.25
C HIS A 145 -7.84 -2.79 -16.80
N ASP A 146 -8.10 -3.68 -15.84
CA ASP A 146 -8.06 -3.35 -14.40
C ASP A 146 -6.66 -2.95 -13.92
N GLU A 147 -5.63 -3.55 -14.52
CA GLU A 147 -4.22 -3.35 -14.16
C GLU A 147 -3.63 -2.07 -14.75
N CYS A 148 -4.19 -1.56 -15.86
CA CYS A 148 -3.71 -0.38 -16.55
C CYS A 148 -4.60 0.83 -16.22
N PRO A 149 -4.02 1.95 -15.73
CA PRO A 149 -4.79 3.15 -15.43
C PRO A 149 -5.26 3.89 -16.69
N TYR A 150 -4.78 3.48 -17.87
CA TYR A 150 -5.18 4.02 -19.16
C TYR A 150 -5.08 2.93 -20.23
N GLU A 151 -5.76 3.17 -21.36
CA GLU A 151 -5.65 2.39 -22.59
C GLU A 151 -5.37 3.35 -23.75
N GLN A 152 -4.50 2.98 -24.70
CA GLN A 152 -4.09 3.84 -25.79
C GLN A 152 -4.45 3.25 -27.15
N LEU A 153 -4.77 4.12 -28.10
CA LEU A 153 -5.05 3.76 -29.48
C LEU A 153 -4.31 4.70 -30.41
N GLU A 154 -3.33 4.13 -31.11
CA GLU A 154 -2.65 4.82 -32.20
C GLU A 154 -3.62 5.10 -33.35
N LEU A 155 -3.50 6.30 -33.92
CA LEU A 155 -4.37 6.78 -34.99
C LEU A 155 -3.80 6.52 -36.39
N THR A 156 -2.77 5.69 -36.52
CA THR A 156 -2.02 5.41 -37.76
C THR A 156 -2.93 5.11 -38.96
N ASP A 157 -4.02 4.35 -38.77
CA ASP A 157 -4.99 4.02 -39.83
C ASP A 157 -5.74 5.23 -40.45
N LEU A 158 -5.70 6.39 -39.80
CA LEU A 158 -6.30 7.63 -40.33
C LEU A 158 -5.33 8.42 -41.22
N TYR A 159 -4.05 8.08 -41.23
CA TYR A 159 -2.99 8.79 -41.95
C TYR A 159 -2.64 8.06 -43.24
N ASP A 160 -1.97 8.75 -44.17
CA ASP A 160 -1.55 8.15 -45.46
C ASP A 160 -0.53 7.03 -45.28
N ASP A 161 0.42 7.28 -44.39
CA ASP A 161 1.46 6.35 -44.00
C ASP A 161 2.01 6.74 -42.62
N GLU A 162 2.93 5.94 -42.09
CA GLU A 162 3.57 6.17 -40.80
C GLU A 162 4.34 7.52 -40.78
N VAL A 163 4.87 7.99 -41.91
CA VAL A 163 5.61 9.25 -41.97
C VAL A 163 4.66 10.44 -41.88
N ASP A 164 3.48 10.39 -42.50
CA ASP A 164 2.40 11.37 -42.34
C ASP A 164 1.92 11.42 -40.88
N TRP A 165 1.73 10.25 -40.25
CA TRP A 165 1.35 10.16 -38.83
C TRP A 165 2.42 10.77 -37.90
N LEU A 166 3.70 10.42 -38.09
CA LEU A 166 4.80 10.98 -37.31
C LEU A 166 4.92 12.50 -37.50
N ARG A 167 4.75 13.02 -38.72
CA ARG A 167 4.75 14.47 -39.00
C ARG A 167 3.60 15.20 -38.33
N ALA A 168 2.46 14.54 -38.15
CA ALA A 168 1.33 15.08 -37.40
C ALA A 168 1.51 15.00 -35.87
N GLY A 169 2.71 14.64 -35.39
CA GLY A 169 3.00 14.50 -33.97
C GLY A 169 2.62 13.14 -33.39
N ALA A 170 2.49 12.11 -34.23
CA ALA A 170 2.15 10.75 -33.82
C ALA A 170 0.93 10.67 -32.86
N PRO A 171 -0.22 11.27 -33.22
CA PRO A 171 -1.32 11.42 -32.28
C PRO A 171 -1.89 10.06 -31.87
N VAL A 172 -2.20 9.96 -30.58
CA VAL A 172 -2.82 8.80 -29.95
C VAL A 172 -4.04 9.24 -29.15
N LEU A 173 -5.08 8.42 -29.18
CA LEU A 173 -6.24 8.57 -28.31
C LEU A 173 -6.00 7.76 -27.05
N VAL A 174 -6.12 8.40 -25.89
CA VAL A 174 -5.98 7.76 -24.59
C VAL A 174 -7.31 7.78 -23.86
N LEU A 175 -7.72 6.64 -23.32
CA LEU A 175 -8.82 6.54 -22.37
C LEU A 175 -8.23 6.29 -20.98
N GLN A 176 -8.42 7.22 -20.07
CA GLN A 176 -7.79 7.19 -18.75
C GLN A 176 -8.84 7.04 -17.64
N ARG A 177 -8.51 6.22 -16.65
CA ARG A 177 -9.33 6.04 -15.46
C ARG A 177 -9.34 7.34 -14.64
N PRO A 178 -10.51 7.75 -14.09
CA PRO A 178 -10.57 8.89 -13.18
C PRO A 178 -9.59 8.74 -12.03
N GLU A 179 -8.91 9.82 -11.69
CA GLU A 179 -8.06 9.83 -10.50
C GLU A 179 -8.90 9.61 -9.25
N GLN A 180 -8.38 8.78 -8.36
CA GLN A 180 -9.06 8.41 -7.13
C GLN A 180 -8.12 8.50 -5.95
N GLN A 181 -8.63 9.09 -4.87
CA GLN A 181 -7.90 9.12 -3.62
C GLN A 181 -7.89 7.73 -2.98
N VAL A 182 -6.69 7.24 -2.66
CA VAL A 182 -6.53 6.02 -1.87
C VAL A 182 -7.12 6.24 -0.49
N ARG A 183 -8.03 5.34 -0.10
CA ARG A 183 -8.66 5.30 1.23
C ARG A 183 -7.82 4.52 2.22
N ASP A 184 -7.37 3.34 1.82
CA ASP A 184 -6.66 2.42 2.70
C ASP A 184 -5.78 1.42 1.94
N TYR A 185 -4.79 0.86 2.62
CA TYR A 185 -3.89 -0.18 2.10
C TYR A 185 -4.06 -1.43 2.93
N LYS A 186 -4.37 -2.56 2.28
CA LYS A 186 -4.63 -3.82 2.95
C LYS A 186 -3.73 -4.94 2.49
N GLY A 187 -3.35 -5.81 3.42
CA GLY A 187 -2.58 -7.02 3.16
C GLY A 187 -3.07 -8.18 4.01
N VAL A 188 -3.24 -9.37 3.43
CA VAL A 188 -3.47 -10.59 4.21
C VAL A 188 -2.12 -11.27 4.44
N LEU A 189 -1.69 -11.30 5.70
CA LEU A 189 -0.47 -11.98 6.11
C LEU A 189 -0.81 -13.31 6.78
N ALA A 190 0.01 -14.33 6.50
CA ALA A 190 0.01 -15.60 7.21
C ALA A 190 1.41 -15.88 7.77
N VAL A 191 1.50 -16.29 9.03
CA VAL A 191 2.76 -16.73 9.63
C VAL A 191 2.88 -18.22 9.46
N LEU A 192 4.03 -18.67 8.98
CA LEU A 192 4.35 -20.07 8.77
C LEU A 192 5.47 -20.51 9.73
N ARG A 193 5.23 -21.60 10.45
CA ARG A 193 6.25 -22.29 11.25
C ARG A 193 6.31 -23.73 10.78
N ASP A 194 7.51 -24.19 10.41
CA ASP A 194 7.74 -25.51 9.83
C ASP A 194 6.82 -25.80 8.63
N GLY A 195 6.58 -24.78 7.81
CA GLY A 195 5.72 -24.84 6.62
C GLY A 195 4.20 -24.86 6.90
N ARG A 196 3.77 -24.78 8.16
CA ARG A 196 2.35 -24.76 8.55
C ARG A 196 1.93 -23.37 8.97
N GLU A 197 0.73 -22.97 8.53
CA GLU A 197 0.12 -21.72 8.98
C GLU A 197 -0.23 -21.79 10.47
N VAL A 198 0.31 -20.86 11.24
CA VAL A 198 0.12 -20.76 12.70
C VAL A 198 -0.60 -19.48 13.11
N ALA A 199 -0.66 -18.48 12.23
CA ALA A 199 -1.44 -17.26 12.43
C ALA A 199 -1.80 -16.65 11.07
N ARG A 200 -2.91 -15.92 11.00
CA ARG A 200 -3.34 -15.15 9.84
C ARG A 200 -4.05 -13.88 10.28
N LYS A 201 -3.78 -12.76 9.62
CA LYS A 201 -4.49 -11.50 9.84
C LYS A 201 -4.51 -10.66 8.57
N THR A 202 -5.63 -9.98 8.33
CA THR A 202 -5.67 -8.83 7.41
C THR A 202 -5.11 -7.63 8.16
N ILE A 203 -3.98 -7.11 7.70
CA ILE A 203 -3.37 -5.88 8.21
C ILE A 203 -3.80 -4.69 7.35
N GLU A 204 -3.92 -3.55 8.00
CA GLU A 204 -4.17 -2.23 7.40
C GLU A 204 -3.24 -1.20 8.05
N VAL A 205 -3.26 0.04 7.55
CA VAL A 205 -2.38 1.09 8.09
C VAL A 205 -2.68 1.28 9.58
N ASN A 206 -1.64 1.17 10.41
CA ASN A 206 -1.71 1.21 11.88
C ASN A 206 -2.36 0.00 12.59
N ASP A 207 -2.84 -1.03 11.88
CA ASP A 207 -3.31 -2.28 12.49
C ASP A 207 -2.40 -3.47 12.11
N PRO A 208 -1.24 -3.62 12.79
CA PRO A 208 -0.24 -4.62 12.43
C PRO A 208 -0.68 -6.05 12.81
N LEU A 209 -0.04 -7.02 12.18
CA LEU A 209 -0.04 -8.40 12.69
C LEU A 209 0.99 -8.49 13.82
N HIS A 210 0.60 -9.05 14.97
CA HIS A 210 1.51 -9.32 16.08
C HIS A 210 1.68 -10.83 16.25
N TYR A 211 2.93 -11.30 16.24
CA TYR A 211 3.26 -12.71 16.47
C TYR A 211 4.65 -12.87 17.08
N ASP A 212 4.76 -13.67 18.15
CA ASP A 212 6.03 -14.05 18.81
C ASP A 212 6.94 -12.85 19.17
N GLY A 213 6.33 -11.74 19.59
CA GLY A 213 7.03 -10.50 19.95
C GLY A 213 7.48 -9.64 18.76
N TYR A 214 6.87 -9.84 17.59
CA TYR A 214 7.10 -9.04 16.38
C TYR A 214 5.82 -8.45 15.85
N HIS A 215 5.85 -7.15 15.56
CA HIS A 215 4.79 -6.43 14.88
C HIS A 215 5.15 -6.22 13.41
N PHE A 216 4.25 -6.59 12.51
CA PHE A 216 4.38 -6.44 11.06
C PHE A 216 3.43 -5.34 10.61
N TYR A 217 3.97 -4.16 10.35
CA TYR A 217 3.25 -3.02 9.83
C TYR A 217 3.36 -2.98 8.31
N LEU A 218 2.24 -2.75 7.63
CA LEU A 218 2.27 -2.43 6.21
C LEU A 218 2.95 -1.07 6.01
N ALA A 219 4.00 -1.03 5.21
CA ALA A 219 4.74 0.21 4.93
C ALA A 219 4.49 0.70 3.50
N GLU A 220 4.50 -0.21 2.53
CA GLU A 220 4.37 0.10 1.12
C GLU A 220 3.71 -1.07 0.38
N LEU A 221 2.94 -0.76 -0.66
CA LEU A 221 2.51 -1.69 -1.69
C LEU A 221 3.10 -1.28 -3.03
N GLY A 222 3.56 -2.25 -3.81
CA GLY A 222 4.08 -2.00 -5.14
C GLY A 222 3.85 -3.18 -6.08
N GLN A 223 4.36 -3.05 -7.30
CA GLN A 223 4.40 -4.13 -8.28
C GLN A 223 5.83 -4.37 -8.74
N ALA A 224 6.25 -5.63 -8.75
CA ALA A 224 7.55 -6.04 -9.28
C ALA A 224 7.33 -7.20 -10.26
N HIS A 225 7.77 -7.03 -11.51
CA HIS A 225 7.60 -8.03 -12.57
C HIS A 225 6.14 -8.47 -12.76
N GLY A 226 5.19 -7.52 -12.71
CA GLY A 226 3.76 -7.80 -12.84
C GLY A 226 3.11 -8.49 -11.64
N ARG A 227 3.82 -8.64 -10.52
CA ARG A 227 3.28 -9.24 -9.29
C ARG A 227 3.22 -8.22 -8.17
N PRO A 228 2.10 -8.13 -7.42
CA PRO A 228 2.04 -7.30 -6.22
C PRO A 228 3.06 -7.73 -5.18
N TYR A 229 3.64 -6.77 -4.47
CA TYR A 229 4.44 -7.00 -3.28
C TYR A 229 4.07 -6.01 -2.19
N ALA A 230 4.37 -6.39 -0.95
CA ALA A 230 4.29 -5.52 0.20
C ALA A 230 5.67 -5.36 0.85
N VAL A 231 6.00 -4.14 1.26
CA VAL A 231 7.08 -3.88 2.21
C VAL A 231 6.47 -3.78 3.59
N LEU A 232 7.02 -4.56 4.51
CA LEU A 232 6.61 -4.64 5.90
C LEU A 232 7.68 -4.01 6.78
N ASN A 233 7.30 -3.04 7.61
CA ASN A 233 8.12 -2.62 8.74
C ASN A 233 7.92 -3.63 9.87
N VAL A 234 9.01 -4.28 10.27
CA VAL A 234 8.99 -5.27 11.36
C VAL A 234 9.64 -4.65 12.58
N VAL A 235 8.94 -4.66 13.71
CA VAL A 235 9.44 -4.15 14.99
C VAL A 235 9.35 -5.25 16.03
N SER A 236 10.43 -5.47 16.78
CA SER A 236 10.40 -6.40 17.90
C SER A 236 10.09 -5.68 19.20
N ASP A 237 9.16 -6.23 19.99
CA ASP A 237 8.87 -5.76 21.34
C ASP A 237 9.77 -6.44 22.40
N ALA A 238 10.74 -7.25 21.96
CA ALA A 238 11.68 -7.97 22.81
C ALA A 238 12.51 -6.99 23.66
N GLY A 239 12.12 -6.86 24.92
CA GLY A 239 12.73 -5.93 25.89
C GLY A 239 11.72 -5.02 26.58
N LEU A 240 10.51 -4.85 26.04
CA LEU A 240 9.45 -4.07 26.69
C LEU A 240 9.11 -4.61 28.08
N VAL A 241 9.04 -5.94 28.24
CA VAL A 241 8.81 -6.60 29.52
C VAL A 241 9.89 -6.25 30.55
N VAL A 242 11.16 -6.14 30.12
CA VAL A 242 12.27 -5.76 31.01
C VAL A 242 12.13 -4.32 31.48
N VAL A 243 11.73 -3.42 30.57
CA VAL A 243 11.46 -2.01 30.89
C VAL A 243 10.29 -1.89 31.86
N LEU A 244 9.18 -2.58 31.61
CA LEU A 244 8.02 -2.60 32.50
C LEU A 244 8.36 -3.19 33.89
N ALA A 245 9.18 -4.23 33.95
CA ALA A 245 9.66 -4.78 35.22
C ALA A 245 10.52 -3.76 36.00
N GLY A 246 11.37 -3.00 35.31
CA GLY A 246 12.13 -1.90 35.90
C GLY A 246 11.22 -0.82 36.47
N PHE A 247 10.20 -0.39 35.73
CA PHE A 247 9.21 0.58 36.21
C PHE A 247 8.43 0.04 37.43
N ALA A 248 8.00 -1.22 37.39
CA ALA A 248 7.30 -1.84 38.52
C ALA A 248 8.18 -1.90 39.78
N LEU A 249 9.47 -2.20 39.63
CA LEU A 249 10.42 -2.22 40.73
C LEU A 249 10.67 -0.81 41.30
N LEU A 250 10.77 0.21 40.45
CA LEU A 250 10.87 1.61 40.88
C LEU A 250 9.61 2.06 41.65
N LEU A 251 8.41 1.78 41.11
CA LEU A 251 7.14 2.08 41.77
C LEU A 251 7.04 1.35 43.12
N GLY A 252 7.39 0.06 43.16
CA GLY A 252 7.44 -0.71 44.40
C GLY A 252 8.42 -0.12 45.42
N GLY A 253 9.58 0.36 44.99
CA GLY A 253 10.56 1.03 45.84
C GLY A 253 10.05 2.36 46.42
N VAL A 254 9.33 3.16 45.62
CA VAL A 254 8.70 4.41 46.08
C VAL A 254 7.61 4.10 47.11
N VAL A 255 6.72 3.15 46.82
CA VAL A 255 5.66 2.72 47.74
C VAL A 255 6.26 2.21 49.05
N TRP A 256 7.28 1.35 48.99
CA TRP A 256 7.99 0.87 50.15
C TRP A 256 8.58 2.02 50.99
N ARG A 257 9.24 2.98 50.35
CA ARG A 257 9.85 4.12 51.03
C ARG A 257 8.82 5.00 51.73
N MET A 258 7.66 5.24 51.11
CA MET A 258 6.64 6.12 51.68
C MET A 258 5.82 5.46 52.79
N TRP A 259 5.50 4.17 52.66
CA TRP A 259 4.52 3.52 53.53
C TRP A 259 5.12 2.56 54.55
N VAL A 260 6.30 1.98 54.28
CA VAL A 260 6.93 1.01 55.19
C VAL A 260 7.99 1.67 56.09
N ARG A 261 8.58 2.80 55.67
CA ARG A 261 9.59 3.54 56.47
C ARG A 261 9.06 4.72 57.29
N LEU A 262 7.78 5.04 57.21
CA LEU A 262 7.08 5.98 58.09
C LEU A 262 6.14 5.22 59.02
N GLY A 263 6.68 4.29 59.82
CA GLY A 263 5.99 3.79 61.01
C GLY A 263 5.80 4.93 62.01
N PRO A 264 4.68 4.98 62.77
CA PRO A 264 4.35 6.13 63.59
C PRO A 264 5.46 6.40 64.59
N ARG A 265 5.96 7.64 64.65
CA ARG A 265 6.63 8.14 65.86
C ARG A 265 5.55 8.23 66.95
N GLY A 266 5.28 7.09 67.59
CA GLY A 266 4.41 6.99 68.75
C GLY A 266 4.97 7.88 69.86
N GLY A 267 4.17 8.86 70.26
CA GLY A 267 4.38 9.58 71.50
C GLY A 267 4.09 8.66 72.69
N ALA A 268 4.92 8.78 73.72
CA ALA A 268 4.63 8.56 75.13
C ALA A 268 5.90 9.06 75.87
N ASN A 269 5.82 10.00 76.81
CA ASN A 269 5.35 9.71 78.17
C ASN A 269 4.72 10.92 78.86
N ALA A 270 3.79 10.58 79.75
CA ALA A 270 2.80 11.38 80.46
C ALA A 270 3.36 12.06 81.75
N PRO A 271 2.58 12.88 82.47
CA PRO A 271 3.04 13.74 83.56
C PRO A 271 3.11 13.00 84.91
N GLU A 272 4.18 13.21 85.67
CA GLU A 272 4.30 12.76 87.07
C GLU A 272 3.62 13.75 88.01
N GLY A 273 2.72 13.22 88.85
CA GLY A 273 2.00 13.94 89.88
C GLY A 273 2.76 14.05 91.20
N THR A 274 2.42 15.11 91.93
CA THR A 274 2.72 15.43 93.33
C THR A 274 2.17 14.38 94.32
N PRO A 275 2.78 14.33 95.51
CA PRO A 275 2.07 14.82 96.70
C PRO A 275 2.77 15.98 97.41
#